data_AF-X1TAF1-F1
#
_entry.id   AF-X1TAF1-F1
#
_cell.length_a   1.000
_cell.length_b   1.000
_cell.length_c   1.000
_cell.angle_alpha   90.00
_cell.angle_beta   90.00
_cell.angle_gamma   90.00
#
_symmetry.space_group_name_H-M   'P 1'
#
loop_
_entity.id
_entity.type
_entity.pdbx_description
1 polymer ?
#
loop_
_entity_poly.entity_id
_entity_poly.type
_entity_poly.pdbx_seq_one_letter_code
_entity_poly.pdbx_strand_id
1 'polypeptide(L)'
;TAGSLYAMAIAAGTAAHVTATALNAIPTLNWVGASQLSAFVAQVAGFDEITKATYGTLLDGALAWPMRYHWNQLLRPKIPTEGAIYATGRKRGINRAEFSEAMGYHGLPQWWIDKEYAFFWADPSPYWLLRMSEHSTPDMQPSAPMLEWLAEWLPNWRSDPMGWFRMKLMLAGFEDTDIDPFIDGFKRRRVGPAITRLKTAIRHMSREAYWDDAEVTGNLRSLGVRQEEITYLIDAERIQRLNDYLDDEVRYYNESFRKGEISRQDLSLSLSSIIV
;
A
#
# COMPACT_ATOMS: atom_id res chain seq x y z
N THR A 1 15.39 41.94 -20.82
CA THR A 1 14.83 40.65 -20.33
C THR A 1 13.38 40.89 -19.91
N ALA A 2 12.54 39.85 -19.78
CA ALA A 2 11.16 40.03 -19.31
C ALA A 2 11.12 40.82 -17.98
N GLY A 3 12.05 40.55 -17.05
CA GLY A 3 12.16 41.28 -15.78
C GLY A 3 12.47 42.77 -15.93
N SER A 4 13.26 43.20 -16.92
CA SER A 4 13.52 44.63 -17.15
C SER A 4 12.31 45.37 -17.71
N LEU A 5 11.49 44.70 -18.55
CA LEU A 5 10.24 45.24 -19.05
C LEU A 5 9.19 45.35 -17.93
N TYR A 6 9.12 44.38 -17.02
CA TYR A 6 8.27 44.45 -15.82
C TYR A 6 8.67 45.60 -14.90
N ALA A 7 9.97 45.78 -14.62
CA ALA A 7 10.45 46.86 -13.77
C ALA A 7 10.15 48.24 -14.38
N MET A 8 10.34 48.40 -15.70
CA MET A 8 9.98 49.64 -16.41
C MET A 8 8.47 49.89 -16.39
N ALA A 9 7.66 48.84 -16.53
CA ALA A 9 6.21 48.98 -16.49
C ALA A 9 5.72 49.41 -15.09
N ILE A 10 6.24 48.82 -14.03
CA ILE A 10 5.92 49.22 -12.65
C ILE A 10 6.37 50.66 -12.40
N ALA A 11 7.59 51.03 -12.81
CA ALA A 11 8.11 52.38 -12.64
C ALA A 11 7.29 53.42 -13.42
N ALA A 12 6.91 53.11 -14.67
CA ALA A 12 6.07 53.98 -15.47
C ALA A 12 4.64 54.11 -14.92
N GLY A 13 4.04 53.01 -14.46
CA GLY A 13 2.71 53.01 -13.84
C GLY A 13 2.67 53.78 -12.53
N THR A 14 3.66 53.58 -11.66
CA THR A 14 3.79 54.32 -10.39
C THR A 14 4.07 55.80 -10.62
N ALA A 15 4.97 56.14 -11.56
CA ALA A 15 5.22 57.53 -11.95
C ALA A 15 3.95 58.19 -12.50
N ALA A 16 3.23 57.54 -13.41
CA ALA A 16 1.97 58.04 -13.95
C ALA A 16 0.93 58.28 -12.85
N HIS A 17 0.81 57.35 -11.90
CA HIS A 17 -0.14 57.49 -10.79
C HIS A 17 0.26 58.62 -9.82
N VAL A 18 1.54 58.75 -9.48
CA VAL A 18 2.06 59.84 -8.63
C VAL A 18 1.87 61.19 -9.33
N THR A 19 2.19 61.28 -10.62
CA THR A 19 1.98 62.49 -11.42
C THR A 19 0.50 62.84 -11.50
N ALA A 20 -0.40 61.87 -11.71
CA ALA A 20 -1.84 62.09 -11.70
C ALA A 20 -2.33 62.64 -10.35
N THR A 21 -1.88 62.04 -9.24
CA THR A 21 -2.23 62.49 -7.88
C THR A 21 -1.68 63.88 -7.58
N ALA A 22 -0.44 64.17 -7.99
CA ALA A 22 0.19 65.48 -7.82
C ALA A 22 -0.51 66.56 -8.65
N LEU A 23 -0.90 66.26 -9.89
CA LEU A 23 -1.66 67.17 -10.74
C LEU A 23 -3.07 67.45 -10.19
N ASN A 24 -3.72 66.44 -9.60
CA ASN A 24 -5.01 66.61 -8.91
C ASN A 24 -4.90 67.46 -7.63
N ALA A 25 -3.74 67.45 -6.98
CA ALA A 25 -3.50 68.22 -5.76
C ALA A 25 -3.29 69.73 -6.02
N ILE A 26 -3.04 70.13 -7.27
CA ILE A 26 -2.90 71.54 -7.65
C ILE A 26 -4.28 72.06 -8.10
N PRO A 27 -4.96 72.93 -7.32
CA PRO A 27 -6.36 73.29 -7.57
C PRO A 27 -6.60 73.94 -8.94
N THR A 28 -5.59 74.62 -9.49
CA THR A 28 -5.64 75.31 -10.78
C THR A 28 -5.48 74.39 -11.99
N LEU A 29 -4.91 73.19 -11.81
CA LEU A 29 -4.76 72.16 -12.86
C LEU A 29 -5.89 71.12 -12.82
N ASN A 30 -6.76 71.19 -11.82
CA ASN A 30 -7.90 70.31 -11.65
C ASN A 30 -9.09 70.68 -12.56
N TRP A 31 -8.97 71.75 -13.35
CA TRP A 31 -10.00 72.18 -14.29
C TRP A 31 -9.78 71.54 -15.66
N VAL A 32 -10.43 70.40 -15.83
CA VAL A 32 -10.78 69.73 -17.10
C VAL A 32 -9.60 69.08 -17.84
N GLY A 33 -9.50 67.76 -17.67
CA GLY A 33 -8.85 66.87 -18.65
C GLY A 33 -7.50 66.28 -18.27
N ALA A 34 -6.73 66.88 -17.36
CA ALA A 34 -5.41 66.35 -17.00
C ALA A 34 -5.47 65.00 -16.26
N SER A 35 -6.43 64.84 -15.34
CA SER A 35 -6.66 63.57 -14.64
C SER A 35 -7.23 62.49 -15.55
N GLN A 36 -8.16 62.86 -16.44
CA GLN A 36 -8.70 61.95 -17.45
C GLN A 36 -7.65 61.54 -18.50
N LEU A 37 -6.74 62.45 -18.88
CA LEU A 37 -5.62 62.16 -19.76
C LEU A 37 -4.65 61.19 -19.09
N SER A 38 -4.36 61.35 -17.80
CA SER A 38 -3.50 60.41 -17.06
C SER A 38 -4.13 59.02 -16.93
N ALA A 39 -5.44 58.94 -16.70
CA ALA A 39 -6.19 57.69 -16.69
C ALA A 39 -6.23 57.04 -18.08
N PHE A 40 -6.45 57.84 -19.14
CA PHE A 40 -6.42 57.39 -20.53
C PHE A 40 -5.03 56.88 -20.94
N VAL A 41 -3.96 57.60 -20.59
CA VAL A 41 -2.57 57.16 -20.85
C VAL A 41 -2.26 55.88 -20.08
N ALA A 42 -2.73 55.74 -18.83
CA ALA A 42 -2.58 54.51 -18.06
C ALA A 42 -3.32 53.32 -18.70
N GLN A 43 -4.51 53.58 -19.26
CA GLN A 43 -5.35 52.57 -19.92
C GLN A 43 -4.82 52.19 -21.31
N VAL A 44 -4.37 53.16 -22.11
CA VAL A 44 -3.74 52.96 -23.43
C VAL A 44 -2.40 52.23 -23.30
N ALA A 45 -1.64 52.49 -22.23
CA ALA A 45 -0.40 51.78 -21.96
C ALA A 45 -0.61 50.35 -21.39
N GLY A 46 -1.86 49.91 -21.20
CA GLY A 46 -2.18 48.54 -20.78
C GLY A 46 -1.78 48.21 -19.34
N PHE A 47 -1.55 49.21 -18.48
CA PHE A 47 -1.12 48.99 -17.10
C PHE A 47 -2.17 48.29 -16.23
N ASP A 48 -3.45 48.35 -16.62
CA ASP A 48 -4.54 47.66 -15.93
C ASP A 48 -4.34 46.13 -15.94
N GLU A 49 -3.97 45.54 -17.08
CA GLU A 49 -3.68 44.11 -17.19
C GLU A 49 -2.44 43.71 -16.39
N ILE A 50 -1.39 44.55 -16.40
CA ILE A 50 -0.15 44.29 -15.65
C ILE A 50 -0.40 44.37 -14.14
N THR A 51 -1.19 45.35 -13.70
CA THR A 51 -1.56 45.55 -12.29
C THR A 51 -2.50 44.44 -11.82
N LYS A 52 -3.49 44.03 -12.62
CA LYS A 52 -4.33 42.86 -12.33
C LYS A 52 -3.50 41.58 -12.23
N ALA A 53 -2.50 41.39 -13.09
CA ALA A 53 -1.64 40.23 -13.03
C ALA A 53 -0.73 40.20 -11.78
N THR A 54 -0.15 41.34 -11.39
CA THR A 54 0.78 41.43 -10.25
C THR A 54 0.09 41.68 -8.91
N TYR A 55 -0.77 42.69 -8.81
CA TYR A 55 -1.50 42.99 -7.58
C TYR A 55 -2.73 42.12 -7.39
N GLY A 56 -3.38 41.64 -8.47
CA GLY A 56 -4.53 40.74 -8.32
C GLY A 56 -4.17 39.43 -7.64
N THR A 57 -2.99 38.84 -7.95
CA THR A 57 -2.50 37.64 -7.27
C THR A 57 -2.10 37.89 -5.81
N LEU A 58 -1.50 39.06 -5.51
CA LEU A 58 -1.17 39.45 -4.14
C LEU A 58 -2.41 39.77 -3.30
N LEU A 59 -3.40 40.45 -3.86
CA LEU A 59 -4.68 40.76 -3.20
C LEU A 59 -5.52 39.50 -3.01
N ASP A 60 -5.54 38.60 -3.99
CA ASP A 60 -6.17 37.27 -3.84
C ASP A 60 -5.48 36.47 -2.72
N GLY A 61 -4.14 36.48 -2.70
CA GLY A 61 -3.31 35.92 -1.64
C GLY A 61 -3.63 36.46 -0.23
N ALA A 62 -3.63 37.78 -0.08
CA ALA A 62 -3.68 38.45 1.21
C ALA A 62 -5.10 38.69 1.75
N LEU A 63 -6.08 38.94 0.86
CA LEU A 63 -7.45 39.30 1.24
C LEU A 63 -8.45 38.20 0.90
N ALA A 64 -8.34 37.59 -0.28
CA ALA A 64 -9.34 36.61 -0.70
C ALA A 64 -9.23 35.30 0.10
N TRP A 65 -8.04 34.83 0.46
CA TRP A 65 -7.90 33.62 1.30
C TRP A 65 -8.54 33.78 2.69
N PRO A 66 -8.21 34.80 3.52
CA PRO A 66 -8.86 34.99 4.82
C PRO A 66 -10.37 35.16 4.70
N MET A 67 -10.85 35.94 3.72
CA MET A 67 -12.28 36.09 3.47
C MET A 67 -12.93 34.77 3.05
N ARG A 68 -12.28 33.98 2.19
CA ARG A 68 -12.76 32.67 1.78
C ARG A 68 -12.83 31.71 2.96
N TYR A 69 -11.87 31.73 3.89
CA TYR A 69 -11.95 30.93 5.11
C TYR A 69 -13.07 31.40 6.05
N HIS A 70 -13.21 32.71 6.25
CA HIS A 70 -14.29 33.30 7.03
C HIS A 70 -15.67 32.90 6.48
N TRP A 71 -15.88 33.07 5.18
CA TRP A 71 -17.14 32.68 4.53
C TRP A 71 -17.35 31.16 4.51
N ASN A 72 -16.31 30.35 4.31
CA ASN A 72 -16.43 28.89 4.41
C ASN A 72 -16.82 28.44 5.83
N GLN A 73 -16.36 29.12 6.88
CA GLN A 73 -16.73 28.80 8.25
C GLN A 73 -18.20 29.13 8.54
N LEU A 74 -18.67 30.28 8.04
CA LEU A 74 -20.05 30.74 8.24
C LEU A 74 -21.06 29.97 7.38
N LEU A 75 -20.79 29.87 6.09
CA LEU A 75 -21.73 29.32 5.11
C LEU A 75 -21.60 27.80 4.96
N ARG A 76 -20.43 27.23 5.30
CA ARG A 76 -20.08 25.81 5.11
C ARG A 76 -20.52 25.27 3.75
N PRO A 77 -20.19 25.94 2.63
CA PRO A 77 -20.73 25.61 1.32
C PRO A 77 -20.13 24.31 0.75
N LYS A 78 -19.07 23.79 1.37
CA LYS A 78 -18.40 22.57 0.94
C LYS A 78 -19.03 21.38 1.65
N ILE A 79 -19.73 20.54 0.89
CA ILE A 79 -20.06 19.19 1.32
C ILE A 79 -18.79 18.33 1.30
N PRO A 80 -18.67 17.34 2.20
CA PRO A 80 -17.62 16.34 2.13
C PRO A 80 -17.57 15.69 0.75
N THR A 81 -16.41 15.26 0.28
CA THR A 81 -16.32 14.44 -0.93
C THR A 81 -16.77 13.01 -0.62
N GLU A 82 -17.25 12.27 -1.62
CA GLU A 82 -17.59 10.85 -1.48
C GLU A 82 -16.46 10.07 -0.78
N GLY A 83 -15.20 10.27 -1.21
CA GLY A 83 -14.03 9.63 -0.59
C GLY A 83 -13.85 9.96 0.90
N ALA A 84 -14.16 11.19 1.34
CA ALA A 84 -14.09 11.57 2.75
C ALA A 84 -15.22 10.91 3.57
N ILE A 85 -16.42 10.80 2.98
CA ILE A 85 -17.56 10.10 3.58
C ILE A 85 -17.22 8.62 3.76
N TYR A 86 -16.69 7.97 2.71
CA TYR A 86 -16.20 6.60 2.75
C TYR A 86 -15.13 6.37 3.82
N ALA A 87 -14.11 7.22 3.84
CA ALA A 87 -13.01 7.10 4.81
C ALA A 87 -13.49 7.26 6.26
N THR A 88 -14.42 8.19 6.51
CA THR A 88 -14.96 8.46 7.85
C THR A 88 -15.88 7.34 8.30
N GLY A 89 -16.82 6.91 7.45
CA GLY A 89 -17.72 5.83 7.84
C GLY A 89 -17.01 4.49 7.95
N ARG A 90 -16.00 4.16 7.13
CA ARG A 90 -15.22 2.91 7.27
C ARG A 90 -14.54 2.79 8.64
N LYS A 91 -14.23 3.92 9.26
CA LYS A 91 -13.71 4.02 10.63
C LYS A 91 -14.81 4.04 11.71
N ARG A 92 -16.07 3.82 11.33
CA ARG A 92 -17.26 3.93 12.19
C ARG A 92 -17.45 5.33 12.78
N GLY A 93 -17.00 6.37 12.08
CA GLY A 93 -17.12 7.77 12.52
C GLY A 93 -18.47 8.40 12.25
N ILE A 94 -19.28 7.78 11.38
CA ILE A 94 -20.66 8.17 11.07
C ILE A 94 -21.54 6.92 11.04
N ASN A 95 -22.82 7.07 11.39
CA ASN A 95 -23.81 6.01 11.33
C ASN A 95 -24.46 5.90 9.94
N ARG A 96 -25.34 4.91 9.74
CA ARG A 96 -26.00 4.66 8.44
C ARG A 96 -26.85 5.85 7.96
N ALA A 97 -27.57 6.51 8.85
CA ALA A 97 -28.42 7.64 8.48
C ALA A 97 -27.57 8.83 8.03
N GLU A 98 -26.50 9.13 8.76
CA GLU A 98 -25.54 10.19 8.42
C GLU A 98 -24.81 9.87 7.10
N PHE A 99 -24.42 8.62 6.86
CA PHE A 99 -23.86 8.19 5.58
C PHE A 99 -24.85 8.39 4.43
N SER A 100 -26.10 7.99 4.63
CA SER A 100 -27.15 8.09 3.61
C SER A 100 -27.49 9.55 3.28
N GLU A 101 -27.57 10.40 4.30
CA GLU A 101 -27.78 11.83 4.11
C GLU A 101 -26.59 12.46 3.36
N ALA A 102 -25.37 12.17 3.78
CA ALA A 102 -24.15 12.69 3.16
C ALA A 102 -24.03 12.28 1.68
N MET A 103 -24.29 11.01 1.36
CA MET A 103 -24.30 10.51 -0.01
C MET A 103 -25.48 11.04 -0.83
N GLY A 104 -26.62 11.35 -0.20
CA GLY A 104 -27.76 12.00 -0.84
C GLY A 104 -27.43 13.39 -1.39
N TYR A 105 -26.56 14.17 -0.74
CA TYR A 105 -26.08 15.46 -1.25
C TYR A 105 -25.26 15.32 -2.55
N HIS A 106 -24.71 14.14 -2.85
CA HIS A 106 -24.05 13.84 -4.12
C HIS A 106 -25.02 13.43 -5.22
N GLY A 107 -26.33 13.37 -4.93
CA GLY A 107 -27.36 13.01 -5.91
C GLY A 107 -27.51 11.51 -6.14
N LEU A 108 -26.93 10.66 -5.28
CA LEU A 108 -27.05 9.21 -5.38
C LEU A 108 -28.45 8.75 -4.92
N PRO A 109 -29.10 7.83 -5.66
CA PRO A 109 -30.40 7.33 -5.25
C PRO A 109 -30.27 6.36 -4.06
N GLN A 110 -31.30 6.33 -3.18
CA GLN A 110 -31.27 5.57 -1.93
C GLN A 110 -30.90 4.08 -2.13
N TRP A 111 -31.43 3.45 -3.18
CA TRP A 111 -31.17 2.03 -3.46
C TRP A 111 -29.69 1.77 -3.80
N TRP A 112 -28.96 2.76 -4.34
CA TRP A 112 -27.52 2.64 -4.61
C TRP A 112 -26.72 2.84 -3.33
N ILE A 113 -27.09 3.84 -2.53
CA ILE A 113 -26.52 4.08 -1.21
C ILE A 113 -26.64 2.84 -0.32
N ASP A 114 -27.77 2.16 -0.35
CA ASP A 114 -27.99 0.92 0.42
C ASP A 114 -27.05 -0.22 -0.03
N LYS A 115 -26.78 -0.33 -1.35
CA LYS A 115 -25.81 -1.29 -1.89
C LYS A 115 -24.38 -0.94 -1.47
N GLU A 116 -23.98 0.33 -1.60
CA GLU A 116 -22.66 0.79 -1.19
C GLU A 116 -22.44 0.58 0.32
N TYR A 117 -23.48 0.85 1.13
CA TYR A 117 -23.41 0.64 2.57
C TYR A 117 -23.29 -0.85 2.95
N ALA A 118 -23.89 -1.76 2.18
CA ALA A 118 -23.78 -3.21 2.41
C ALA A 118 -22.34 -3.71 2.26
N PHE A 119 -21.59 -3.17 1.29
CA PHE A 119 -20.18 -3.52 1.00
C PHE A 119 -19.19 -2.48 1.53
N PHE A 120 -19.63 -1.69 2.51
CA PHE A 120 -18.90 -0.52 2.97
C PHE A 120 -17.61 -0.85 3.72
N TRP A 121 -17.66 -1.92 4.50
CA TRP A 121 -16.56 -2.35 5.35
C TRP A 121 -15.43 -2.91 4.50
N ALA A 122 -14.21 -2.45 4.78
CA ALA A 122 -13.04 -2.93 4.06
C ALA A 122 -12.81 -4.42 4.39
N ASP A 123 -12.80 -5.25 3.35
CA ASP A 123 -12.40 -6.63 3.50
C ASP A 123 -10.89 -6.75 3.68
N PRO A 124 -10.41 -7.71 4.49
CA PRO A 124 -8.98 -7.97 4.61
C PRO A 124 -8.40 -8.31 3.23
N SER A 125 -7.22 -7.76 2.91
CA SER A 125 -6.50 -8.15 1.70
C SER A 125 -6.25 -9.68 1.69
N PRO A 126 -6.07 -10.31 0.51
CA PRO A 126 -5.75 -11.73 0.40
C PRO A 126 -4.56 -12.16 1.26
N TYR A 127 -3.55 -11.30 1.39
CA TYR A 127 -2.41 -11.53 2.28
C TYR A 127 -2.83 -11.66 3.74
N TRP A 128 -3.73 -10.80 4.21
CA TRP A 128 -4.27 -10.89 5.58
C TRP A 128 -5.19 -12.09 5.76
N LEU A 129 -6.02 -12.43 4.77
CA LEU A 129 -6.84 -13.65 4.79
C LEU A 129 -5.98 -14.90 4.95
N LEU A 130 -4.88 -14.98 4.19
CA LEU A 130 -3.89 -16.07 4.27
C LEU A 130 -3.24 -16.18 5.66
N ARG A 131 -3.03 -15.05 6.35
CA ARG A 131 -2.47 -15.03 7.72
C ARG A 131 -3.51 -15.39 8.76
N MET A 132 -4.75 -14.96 8.57
CA MET A 132 -5.86 -15.33 9.45
C MET A 132 -6.13 -16.84 9.38
N SER A 133 -6.07 -17.44 8.19
CA SER A 133 -6.28 -18.89 8.01
C SER A 133 -5.26 -19.78 8.72
N GLU A 134 -4.10 -19.23 9.10
CA GLU A 134 -3.10 -19.95 9.93
C GLU A 134 -3.61 -20.20 11.36
N HIS A 135 -4.41 -19.28 11.91
CA HIS A 135 -4.73 -19.24 13.33
C HIS A 135 -6.17 -19.68 13.62
N SER A 136 -7.11 -19.30 12.77
CA SER A 136 -8.52 -19.66 12.95
C SER A 136 -9.29 -19.62 11.63
N THR A 137 -10.37 -20.38 11.59
CA THR A 137 -11.46 -20.17 10.63
C THR A 137 -12.51 -19.35 11.35
N PRO A 138 -12.73 -18.08 10.98
CA PRO A 138 -13.76 -17.27 11.62
C PRO A 138 -15.15 -17.86 11.37
N ASP A 139 -15.98 -17.87 12.40
CA ASP A 139 -17.40 -18.19 12.23
C ASP A 139 -18.06 -17.10 11.39
N MET A 140 -18.79 -17.51 10.35
CA MET A 140 -19.51 -16.58 9.51
C MET A 140 -20.81 -16.15 10.20
N GLN A 141 -20.86 -14.89 10.65
CA GLN A 141 -22.06 -14.23 11.16
C GLN A 141 -22.42 -13.06 10.23
N PRO A 142 -22.98 -13.33 9.05
CA PRO A 142 -23.29 -12.29 8.08
C PRO A 142 -24.42 -11.38 8.58
N SER A 143 -24.37 -10.11 8.20
CA SER A 143 -25.47 -9.18 8.43
C SER A 143 -26.70 -9.58 7.60
N ALA A 144 -27.90 -9.15 8.01
CA ALA A 144 -29.13 -9.47 7.29
C ALA A 144 -29.08 -9.13 5.77
N PRO A 145 -28.54 -7.97 5.34
CA PRO A 145 -28.41 -7.67 3.91
C PRO A 145 -27.50 -8.65 3.15
N MET A 146 -26.49 -9.19 3.83
CA MET A 146 -25.54 -10.13 3.24
C MET A 146 -26.15 -11.53 3.06
N LEU A 147 -27.24 -11.86 3.76
CA LEU A 147 -27.89 -13.17 3.65
C LEU A 147 -28.48 -13.41 2.26
N GLU A 148 -29.09 -12.40 1.66
CA GLU A 148 -29.67 -12.50 0.31
C GLU A 148 -28.54 -12.69 -0.72
N TRP A 149 -27.48 -11.89 -0.62
CA TRP A 149 -26.29 -12.03 -1.46
C TRP A 149 -25.66 -13.43 -1.32
N LEU A 150 -25.52 -13.94 -0.09
CA LEU A 150 -24.96 -15.26 0.15
C LEU A 150 -25.85 -16.39 -0.40
N ALA A 151 -27.18 -16.23 -0.36
CA ALA A 151 -28.10 -17.22 -0.90
C ALA A 151 -27.98 -17.32 -2.44
N GLU A 152 -27.68 -16.21 -3.11
CA GLU A 152 -27.48 -16.16 -4.56
C GLU A 152 -26.09 -16.66 -4.96
N TRP A 153 -25.04 -16.12 -4.34
CA TRP A 153 -23.65 -16.26 -4.81
C TRP A 153 -22.88 -17.39 -4.12
N LEU A 154 -23.26 -17.77 -2.90
CA LEU A 154 -22.58 -18.83 -2.14
C LEU A 154 -23.59 -19.70 -1.36
N PRO A 155 -24.53 -20.39 -2.03
CA PRO A 155 -25.68 -21.04 -1.36
C PRO A 155 -25.29 -22.07 -0.29
N ASN A 156 -24.11 -22.67 -0.41
CA ASN A 156 -23.60 -23.69 0.51
C ASN A 156 -22.72 -23.11 1.65
N TRP A 157 -22.70 -21.78 1.85
CA TRP A 157 -21.80 -21.13 2.83
C TRP A 157 -21.93 -21.66 4.26
N ARG A 158 -23.11 -22.16 4.66
CA ARG A 158 -23.37 -22.68 6.01
C ARG A 158 -22.69 -24.02 6.28
N SER A 159 -22.58 -24.86 5.24
CA SER A 159 -21.98 -26.19 5.34
C SER A 159 -20.52 -26.20 4.88
N ASP A 160 -20.06 -25.16 4.19
CA ASP A 160 -18.67 -25.04 3.75
C ASP A 160 -17.76 -24.54 4.90
N PRO A 161 -16.81 -25.37 5.39
CA PRO A 161 -15.85 -24.94 6.40
C PRO A 161 -14.98 -23.76 5.93
N MET A 162 -14.86 -23.54 4.63
CA MET A 162 -14.11 -22.42 4.02
C MET A 162 -15.03 -21.32 3.49
N GLY A 163 -16.34 -21.40 3.75
CA GLY A 163 -17.34 -20.46 3.23
C GLY A 163 -17.03 -19.02 3.59
N TRP A 164 -16.49 -18.76 4.80
CA TRP A 164 -16.07 -17.42 5.21
C TRP A 164 -14.97 -16.85 4.30
N PHE A 165 -13.94 -17.64 4.00
CA PHE A 165 -12.85 -17.22 3.14
C PHE A 165 -13.30 -17.03 1.68
N ARG A 166 -14.16 -17.92 1.17
CA ARG A 166 -14.73 -17.77 -0.18
C ARG A 166 -15.51 -16.48 -0.32
N MET A 167 -16.42 -16.19 0.62
CA MET A 167 -17.18 -14.94 0.64
C MET A 167 -16.24 -13.73 0.63
N LYS A 168 -15.17 -13.73 1.44
CA LYS A 168 -14.20 -12.62 1.47
C LYS A 168 -13.42 -12.45 0.16
N LEU A 169 -13.07 -13.53 -0.52
CA LEU A 169 -12.42 -13.47 -1.82
C LEU A 169 -13.39 -12.95 -2.91
N MET A 170 -14.63 -13.41 -2.91
CA MET A 170 -15.67 -12.91 -3.84
C MET A 170 -15.92 -11.41 -3.65
N LEU A 171 -16.05 -10.96 -2.39
CA LEU A 171 -16.23 -9.54 -2.07
C LEU A 171 -15.02 -8.68 -2.46
N ALA A 172 -13.82 -9.26 -2.41
CA ALA A 172 -12.60 -8.62 -2.89
C ALA A 172 -12.48 -8.61 -4.42
N GLY A 173 -13.44 -9.21 -5.15
CA GLY A 173 -13.51 -9.19 -6.61
C GLY A 173 -12.67 -10.25 -7.30
N PHE A 174 -12.32 -11.35 -6.61
CA PHE A 174 -11.64 -12.48 -7.25
C PHE A 174 -12.57 -13.23 -8.20
N GLU A 175 -12.01 -13.72 -9.30
CA GLU A 175 -12.71 -14.59 -10.24
C GLU A 175 -12.98 -15.97 -9.61
N ASP A 176 -14.13 -16.57 -9.92
CA ASP A 176 -14.56 -17.85 -9.35
C ASP A 176 -13.52 -18.97 -9.56
N THR A 177 -12.81 -18.93 -10.68
CA THR A 177 -11.74 -19.89 -11.03
C THR A 177 -10.54 -19.82 -10.10
N ASP A 178 -10.27 -18.64 -9.51
CA ASP A 178 -9.08 -18.40 -8.69
C ASP A 178 -9.34 -18.67 -7.21
N ILE A 179 -10.61 -18.64 -6.79
CA ILE A 179 -11.00 -18.82 -5.38
C ILE A 179 -10.53 -20.18 -4.86
N ASP A 180 -10.78 -21.27 -5.59
CA ASP A 180 -10.38 -22.62 -5.17
C ASP A 180 -8.86 -22.76 -4.95
N PRO A 181 -7.99 -22.31 -5.88
CA PRO A 181 -6.56 -22.23 -5.65
C PRO A 181 -6.15 -21.46 -4.39
N PHE A 182 -6.80 -20.33 -4.08
CA PHE A 182 -6.53 -19.58 -2.85
C PHE A 182 -6.93 -20.36 -1.60
N ILE A 183 -8.12 -20.97 -1.62
CA ILE A 183 -8.62 -21.81 -0.51
C ILE A 183 -7.67 -22.99 -0.25
N ASP A 184 -7.16 -23.63 -1.31
CA ASP A 184 -6.17 -24.70 -1.16
C ASP A 184 -4.84 -24.19 -0.60
N GLY A 185 -4.42 -22.98 -0.98
CA GLY A 185 -3.31 -22.27 -0.35
C GLY A 185 -3.51 -22.07 1.16
N PHE A 186 -4.72 -21.65 1.57
CA PHE A 186 -5.07 -21.44 2.99
C PHE A 186 -4.99 -22.74 3.78
N LYS A 187 -5.56 -23.83 3.24
CA LYS A 187 -5.51 -25.17 3.86
C LYS A 187 -4.07 -25.66 4.01
N ARG A 188 -3.26 -25.57 2.94
CA ARG A 188 -1.86 -25.99 2.96
C ARG A 188 -1.04 -25.19 3.97
N ARG A 189 -1.30 -23.89 4.07
CA ARG A 189 -0.54 -23.03 4.98
C ARG A 189 -0.83 -23.31 6.45
N ARG A 190 -2.05 -23.72 6.80
CA ARG A 190 -2.43 -24.14 8.16
C ARG A 190 -1.58 -25.30 8.68
N VAL A 191 -1.23 -26.25 7.82
CA VAL A 191 -0.36 -27.40 8.16
C VAL A 191 1.10 -27.21 7.75
N GLY A 192 1.40 -26.15 6.99
CA GLY A 192 2.72 -25.86 6.44
C GLY A 192 3.85 -25.90 7.47
N PRO A 193 3.75 -25.20 8.62
CA PRO A 193 4.79 -25.25 9.64
C PRO A 193 5.05 -26.65 10.19
N ALA A 194 4.01 -27.47 10.37
CA ALA A 194 4.14 -28.86 10.83
C ALA A 194 4.80 -29.74 9.76
N ILE A 195 4.37 -29.61 8.50
CA ILE A 195 4.98 -30.29 7.36
C ILE A 195 6.46 -29.90 7.23
N THR A 196 6.80 -28.61 7.36
CA THR A 196 8.20 -28.14 7.32
C THR A 196 9.03 -28.79 8.43
N ARG A 197 8.53 -28.86 9.66
CA ARG A 197 9.22 -29.54 10.77
C ARG A 197 9.44 -31.02 10.47
N LEU A 198 8.43 -31.72 9.95
CA LEU A 198 8.53 -33.12 9.56
C LEU A 198 9.56 -33.30 8.43
N LYS A 199 9.51 -32.49 7.37
CA LYS A 199 10.53 -32.49 6.30
C LYS A 199 11.94 -32.31 6.87
N THR A 200 12.14 -31.34 7.75
CA THR A 200 13.46 -31.11 8.38
C THR A 200 13.91 -32.32 9.21
N ALA A 201 13.01 -32.94 9.97
CA ALA A 201 13.34 -34.15 10.74
C ALA A 201 13.71 -35.32 9.81
N ILE A 202 12.96 -35.55 8.73
CA ILE A 202 13.26 -36.60 7.74
C ILE A 202 14.63 -36.36 7.10
N ARG A 203 14.93 -35.12 6.71
CA ARG A 203 16.25 -34.73 6.16
C ARG A 203 17.38 -35.01 7.14
N HIS A 204 17.19 -34.68 8.42
CA HIS A 204 18.14 -35.01 9.47
C HIS A 204 18.35 -36.54 9.59
N MET A 205 17.28 -37.35 9.62
CA MET A 205 17.40 -38.81 9.66
C MET A 205 18.14 -39.38 8.44
N SER A 206 17.90 -38.80 7.26
CA SER A 206 18.66 -39.11 6.06
C SER A 206 20.12 -38.76 6.26
N ARG A 207 20.45 -37.53 6.63
CA ARG A 207 21.84 -37.05 6.76
C ARG A 207 22.67 -37.88 7.74
N GLU A 208 22.11 -38.24 8.90
CA GLU A 208 22.79 -39.08 9.91
C GLU A 208 22.83 -40.58 9.55
N ALA A 209 22.35 -40.96 8.35
CA ALA A 209 22.25 -42.35 7.89
C ALA A 209 21.40 -43.27 8.78
N TYR A 210 20.47 -42.71 9.57
CA TYR A 210 19.51 -43.49 10.34
C TYR A 210 18.45 -44.13 9.44
N TRP A 211 18.12 -43.48 8.32
CA TRP A 211 17.17 -43.97 7.32
C TRP A 211 17.82 -44.13 5.96
N ASP A 212 17.36 -45.13 5.21
CA ASP A 212 17.76 -45.33 3.83
C ASP A 212 16.97 -44.42 2.86
N ASP A 213 17.42 -44.36 1.60
CA ASP A 213 16.78 -43.50 0.60
C ASP A 213 15.34 -43.93 0.28
N ALA A 214 15.00 -45.21 0.48
CA ALA A 214 13.66 -45.72 0.23
C ALA A 214 12.69 -45.27 1.33
N GLU A 215 13.11 -45.33 2.60
CA GLU A 215 12.37 -44.81 3.75
C GLU A 215 12.18 -43.30 3.65
N VAL A 216 13.24 -42.55 3.30
CA VAL A 216 13.17 -41.10 3.09
C VAL A 216 12.20 -40.76 1.96
N THR A 217 12.30 -41.46 0.83
CA THR A 217 11.38 -41.27 -0.30
C THR A 217 9.94 -41.57 0.09
N GLY A 218 9.69 -42.67 0.81
CA GLY A 218 8.35 -43.06 1.27
C GLY A 218 7.73 -42.02 2.20
N ASN A 219 8.50 -41.53 3.17
CA ASN A 219 8.06 -40.51 4.12
C ASN A 219 7.87 -39.13 3.47
N LEU A 220 8.73 -38.72 2.53
CA LEU A 220 8.54 -37.46 1.82
C LEU A 220 7.35 -37.51 0.85
N ARG A 221 7.12 -38.65 0.17
CA ARG A 221 5.93 -38.83 -0.69
C ARG A 221 4.64 -38.77 0.11
N SER A 222 4.59 -39.32 1.33
CA SER A 222 3.39 -39.25 2.17
C SER A 222 3.06 -37.81 2.61
N LEU A 223 4.06 -36.91 2.63
CA LEU A 223 3.88 -35.47 2.85
C LEU A 223 3.51 -34.70 1.57
N GLY A 224 3.30 -35.38 0.44
CA GLY A 224 2.93 -34.77 -0.84
C GLY A 224 4.10 -34.07 -1.57
N VAL A 225 5.34 -34.42 -1.24
CA VAL A 225 6.53 -33.89 -1.93
C VAL A 225 6.62 -34.49 -3.33
N ARG A 226 6.91 -33.66 -4.33
CA ARG A 226 7.05 -34.12 -5.73
C ARG A 226 8.28 -34.99 -5.87
N GLN A 227 8.24 -35.97 -6.77
CA GLN A 227 9.35 -36.91 -6.96
C GLN A 227 10.67 -36.22 -7.32
N GLU A 228 10.61 -35.19 -8.17
CA GLU A 228 11.79 -34.39 -8.53
C GLU A 228 12.40 -33.67 -7.31
N GLU A 229 11.55 -33.08 -6.46
CA GLU A 229 11.98 -32.43 -5.21
C GLU A 229 12.63 -33.44 -4.26
N ILE A 230 12.10 -34.67 -4.17
CA ILE A 230 12.69 -35.74 -3.35
C ILE A 230 14.10 -36.10 -3.82
N THR A 231 14.29 -36.29 -5.13
CA THR A 231 15.61 -36.61 -5.69
C THR A 231 16.63 -35.54 -5.35
N TYR A 232 16.30 -34.26 -5.57
CA TYR A 232 17.20 -33.16 -5.22
C TYR A 232 17.47 -33.06 -3.71
N LEU A 233 16.49 -33.34 -2.86
CA LEU A 233 16.67 -33.35 -1.42
C LEU A 233 17.64 -34.44 -0.98
N ILE A 234 17.50 -35.67 -1.50
CA ILE A 234 18.39 -36.79 -1.17
C ILE A 234 19.83 -36.47 -1.60
N ASP A 235 20.01 -35.96 -2.82
CA ASP A 235 21.34 -35.59 -3.30
C ASP A 235 21.95 -34.44 -2.49
N ALA A 236 21.15 -33.46 -2.08
CA ALA A 236 21.59 -32.39 -1.18
C ALA A 236 22.02 -32.93 0.18
N GLU A 237 21.27 -33.86 0.79
CA GLU A 237 21.65 -34.46 2.09
C GLU A 237 22.91 -35.33 1.99
N ARG A 238 23.13 -36.02 0.86
CA ARG A 238 24.38 -36.77 0.61
C ARG A 238 25.59 -35.84 0.54
N ILE A 239 25.46 -34.72 -0.18
CA ILE A 239 26.50 -33.69 -0.24
C ILE A 239 26.74 -33.09 1.14
N GLN A 240 25.68 -32.78 1.89
CA GLN A 240 25.79 -32.23 3.23
C GLN A 240 26.49 -33.21 4.18
N ARG A 241 26.14 -34.51 4.13
CA ARG A 241 26.81 -35.55 4.92
C ARG A 241 28.30 -35.63 4.60
N LEU A 242 28.67 -35.56 3.31
CA LEU A 242 30.07 -35.55 2.91
C LEU A 242 30.80 -34.33 3.48
N ASN A 243 30.21 -33.14 3.38
CA ASN A 243 30.79 -31.93 3.96
C ASN A 243 30.96 -32.03 5.48
N ASP A 244 29.93 -32.50 6.20
CA ASP A 244 29.97 -32.67 7.66
C ASP A 244 31.09 -33.67 8.06
N TYR A 245 31.26 -34.75 7.30
CA TYR A 245 32.36 -35.72 7.50
C TYR A 245 33.74 -35.08 7.28
N LEU A 246 33.92 -34.32 6.19
CA LEU A 246 35.19 -33.63 5.91
C LEU A 246 35.51 -32.59 7.00
N ASP A 247 34.51 -31.85 7.47
CA ASP A 247 34.66 -30.87 8.56
C ASP A 247 35.09 -31.55 9.88
N ASP A 248 34.53 -32.72 10.18
CA ASP A 248 34.90 -33.50 11.36
C ASP A 248 36.31 -34.08 11.26
N GLU A 249 36.73 -34.58 10.09
CA GLU A 249 38.12 -35.01 9.84
C GLU A 249 39.10 -33.84 10.01
N VAL A 250 38.80 -32.67 9.41
CA VAL A 250 39.61 -31.46 9.58
C VAL A 250 39.71 -31.06 11.05
N ARG A 251 38.60 -31.13 11.79
CA ARG A 251 38.58 -30.83 13.23
C ARG A 251 39.43 -31.82 14.01
N TYR A 252 39.28 -33.12 13.74
CA TYR A 252 40.04 -34.19 14.36
C TYR A 252 41.55 -33.98 14.19
N TYR A 253 42.05 -33.80 12.96
CA TYR A 253 43.48 -33.60 12.73
C TYR A 253 44.01 -32.33 13.39
N ASN A 254 43.25 -31.23 13.35
CA ASN A 254 43.63 -30.00 14.04
C ASN A 254 43.72 -30.18 15.56
N GLU A 255 42.79 -30.92 16.16
CA GLU A 255 42.83 -31.23 17.59
C GLU A 255 43.98 -32.16 17.96
N SER A 256 44.23 -33.22 17.18
CA SER A 256 45.36 -34.12 17.40
C SER A 256 46.70 -33.40 17.27
N PHE A 257 46.84 -32.47 16.32
CA PHE A 257 48.03 -31.63 16.22
C PHE A 257 48.20 -30.73 17.46
N ARG A 258 47.12 -30.08 17.94
CA ARG A 258 47.14 -29.25 19.14
C ARG A 258 47.52 -30.02 20.40
N LYS A 259 47.12 -31.30 20.49
CA LYS A 259 47.48 -32.22 21.59
C LYS A 259 48.90 -32.78 21.46
N GLY A 260 49.58 -32.55 20.34
CA GLY A 260 50.91 -33.09 20.06
C GLY A 260 50.92 -34.56 19.65
N GLU A 261 49.77 -35.10 19.25
CA GLU A 261 49.62 -36.51 18.82
C GLU A 261 50.19 -36.74 17.41
N ILE A 262 50.19 -35.71 16.55
CA ILE A 262 50.73 -35.76 15.18
C ILE A 262 51.69 -34.60 14.92
N SER A 263 52.62 -34.77 13.98
CA SER A 263 53.54 -33.70 13.59
C SER A 263 52.89 -32.70 12.63
N ARG A 264 53.53 -31.54 12.43
CA ARG A 264 53.08 -30.54 11.45
C ARG A 264 53.09 -31.08 10.02
N GLN A 265 54.04 -31.97 9.71
CA GLN A 265 54.16 -32.59 8.39
C GLN A 265 52.99 -33.56 8.15
N ASP A 266 52.64 -34.35 9.17
CA ASP A 266 51.51 -35.28 9.11
C ASP A 266 50.18 -34.51 8.93
N LEU A 267 49.98 -33.43 9.70
CA LEU A 267 48.80 -32.56 9.55
C LEU A 267 48.67 -32.02 8.12
N SER A 268 49.77 -31.50 7.54
CA SER A 268 49.77 -30.97 6.18
C SER A 268 49.42 -32.04 5.14
N LEU A 269 49.93 -33.26 5.33
CA LEU A 269 49.68 -34.37 4.42
C LEU A 269 48.21 -34.83 4.51
N SER A 270 47.68 -35.03 5.72
CA SER A 270 46.28 -35.43 5.95
C SER A 270 45.29 -34.41 5.39
N LEU A 271 45.50 -33.12 5.64
CA LEU A 271 44.61 -32.07 5.11
C LEU A 271 44.67 -31.99 3.57
N SER A 272 45.82 -32.24 2.96
CA SER A 272 45.95 -32.23 1.50
C SER A 272 45.21 -33.38 0.82
N SER A 273 45.06 -34.54 1.49
CA SER A 273 44.28 -35.67 0.98
C SER A 273 42.76 -35.50 1.06
N ILE A 274 42.28 -34.58 1.90
CA ILE A 274 40.84 -34.30 2.11
C ILE A 274 40.28 -33.36 1.01
N ILE A 275 41.14 -32.57 0.36
CA ILE A 275 40.76 -31.52 -0.60
C ILE A 275 40.61 -32.05 -2.05
N VAL A 276 40.80 -33.35 -2.28
CA VAL A 276 40.73 -33.99 -3.62
C VAL A 276 39.32 -34.43 -3.95
#